data_AF-A0A174BI89-F1
#
_entry.id   AF-A0A174BI89-F1
#
_cell.length_a   1.000
_cell.length_b   1.000
_cell.length_c   1.000
_cell.angle_alpha   90.00
_cell.angle_beta   90.00
_cell.angle_gamma   90.00
#
_symmetry.space_group_name_H-M   'P 1'
#
loop_
_entity.id
_entity.type
_entity.pdbx_description
1 polymer ?
#
loop_
_entity_poly.entity_id
_entity_poly.type
_entity_poly.pdbx_seq_one_letter_code
_entity_poly.pdbx_strand_id
1 'polypeptide(L)' 'MELEELIVEIVIGLFLLFTSYQIGIKENITLLHGYHYTQLDPKDKKVFTKKIGIGTLLVSIGILVMPIINLISH' A
#
# COMPACT_ATOMS: atom_id res chain seq x y z
N MET A 1 8.44 -5.40 -21.58
CA MET A 1 7.34 -4.71 -20.86
C MET A 1 6.87 -3.57 -21.73
N GLU A 2 5.57 -3.50 -22.00
CA GLU A 2 5.00 -2.41 -22.78
C GLU A 2 4.98 -1.12 -21.96
N LEU A 3 5.05 0.03 -22.63
CA LEU A 3 5.05 1.34 -21.94
C LEU A 3 3.77 1.56 -21.12
N GLU A 4 2.64 1.07 -21.61
CA GLU A 4 1.35 1.18 -20.92
C GLU A 4 1.34 0.41 -19.59
N GLU A 5 1.87 -0.82 -19.58
CA GLU A 5 2.01 -1.65 -18.37
C GLU A 5 2.90 -0.95 -17.34
N LEU A 6 4.05 -0.43 -17.76
CA LEU A 6 4.98 0.31 -16.91
C LEU A 6 4.30 1.50 -16.22
N ILE A 7 3.54 2.30 -17.00
CA ILE A 7 2.85 3.47 -16.46
C ILE A 7 1.79 3.04 -15.44
N VAL A 8 0.99 2.02 -15.76
CA VAL A 8 -0.06 1.51 -14.85
C VAL A 8 0.55 0.99 -13.56
N GLU A 9 1.61 0.19 -13.62
CA GLU A 9 2.30 -0.35 -12.44
C GLU A 9 2.90 0.75 -11.57
N ILE A 10 3.55 1.76 -12.16
CA ILE A 10 4.07 2.91 -11.41
C ILE A 10 2.95 3.68 -10.71
N VAL A 11 1.85 3.97 -11.41
CA VAL A 11 0.72 4.71 -10.84
C VAL A 11 0.08 3.94 -9.68
N ILE A 12 -0.18 2.64 -9.85
CA ILE A 12 -0.73 1.78 -8.81
C ILE A 12 0.24 1.67 -7.63
N GLY A 13 1.53 1.45 -7.91
CA GLY A 13 2.57 1.32 -6.90
C GLY A 13 2.68 2.57 -6.03
N LEU A 14 2.68 3.76 -6.65
CA LEU A 14 2.71 5.05 -5.94
C LEU A 14 1.41 5.31 -5.15
N PHE A 15 0.25 4.97 -5.71
CA PHE A 15 -1.02 5.07 -4.99
C PHE A 15 -1.03 4.16 -3.74
N LEU A 16 -0.54 2.93 -3.86
CA LEU A 16 -0.40 2.03 -2.72
C LEU A 16 0.65 2.51 -1.71
N LEU A 17 1.74 3.14 -2.17
CA LEU A 17 2.72 3.75 -1.29
C LEU A 17 2.08 4.88 -0.46
N PHE A 18 1.32 5.76 -1.13
CA PHE A 18 0.57 6.82 -0.46
C PHE A 18 -0.41 6.28 0.57
N THR A 19 -1.24 5.30 0.21
CA THR A 19 -2.19 4.71 1.16
C THR A 19 -1.50 4.00 2.32
N SER A 20 -0.35 3.32 2.09
CA SER A 20 0.44 2.70 3.15
C SER A 20 0.94 3.72 4.17
N TYR A 21 1.38 4.90 3.71
CA TYR A 21 1.77 6.00 4.58
C TYR A 21 0.59 6.56 5.37
N GLN A 22 -0.53 6.80 4.68
CA GLN A 22 -1.73 7.35 5.31
C GLN A 22 -2.28 6.39 6.38
N ILE A 23 -2.33 5.09 6.11
CA ILE A 23 -2.84 4.10 7.06
C ILE A 23 -1.79 3.83 8.14
N GLY A 24 -0.56 3.46 7.79
CA GLY A 24 0.45 2.98 8.72
C GLY A 24 1.13 4.04 9.57
N ILE A 25 1.28 5.26 9.03
CA ILE A 25 2.03 6.35 9.70
C ILE A 25 1.07 7.44 10.19
N LYS A 26 0.09 7.86 9.37
CA LYS A 26 -0.92 8.85 9.79
C LYS A 26 -2.10 8.24 10.54
N GLU A 27 -2.15 6.91 10.67
CA GLU A 27 -3.23 6.18 11.35
C GLU A 27 -4.62 6.50 10.76
N ASN A 28 -4.69 6.86 9.47
CA ASN A 28 -5.91 7.20 8.77
C ASN A 28 -6.72 5.94 8.43
N ILE A 29 -7.39 5.41 9.44
CA ILE A 29 -8.18 4.17 9.36
C ILE A 29 -9.40 4.29 8.43
N THR A 30 -9.84 5.51 8.10
CA THR A 30 -11.00 5.76 7.23
C THR A 30 -10.77 5.37 5.77
N LEU A 31 -9.51 5.15 5.38
CA LEU A 31 -9.16 4.59 4.08
C LEU A 31 -9.44 3.08 3.98
N LEU A 32 -9.76 2.43 5.09
CA LEU A 32 -10.20 1.04 5.12
C LEU A 32 -11.73 0.99 5.08
N HIS A 33 -12.29 -0.14 4.66
CA HIS A 33 -13.74 -0.32 4.82
C HIS A 33 -14.13 -0.39 6.30
N GLY A 34 -15.24 0.27 6.63
CA GLY A 34 -15.72 0.44 8.01
C GLY A 34 -15.79 -0.85 8.82
N TYR A 35 -16.23 -1.96 8.21
CA TYR A 35 -16.40 -3.25 8.89
C TYR A 35 -15.07 -3.87 9.38
N HIS A 36 -13.92 -3.42 8.87
CA HIS A 36 -12.62 -3.88 9.34
C HIS A 36 -12.20 -3.28 10.69
N TYR A 37 -12.85 -2.20 11.14
CA TYR A 37 -12.46 -1.50 12.36
C TYR A 37 -13.61 -1.02 13.24
N THR A 38 -14.88 -1.28 12.86
CA THR A 38 -16.04 -0.83 13.65
C THR A 38 -16.09 -1.47 15.04
N GLN A 39 -15.58 -2.69 15.17
CA GLN A 39 -15.56 -3.46 16.42
C GLN A 39 -14.16 -3.49 17.06
N LEU A 40 -13.23 -2.66 16.57
CA LEU A 40 -11.88 -2.61 17.10
C LEU A 40 -11.86 -1.78 18.39
N ASP A 41 -11.32 -2.35 19.46
CA ASP A 41 -11.06 -1.58 20.68
C ASP A 41 -10.17 -0.36 20.35
N PRO A 42 -10.49 0.85 20.87
CA PRO A 42 -9.73 2.05 20.55
C PRO A 42 -8.22 1.94 20.79
N LYS A 43 -7.81 1.16 21.80
CA LYS A 43 -6.39 0.90 22.14
C LYS A 43 -5.64 0.15 21.03
N ASP A 44 -6.35 -0.68 20.26
CA ASP A 44 -5.76 -1.55 19.25
C ASP A 44 -5.67 -0.87 17.88
N LYS A 45 -6.34 0.28 17.70
CA LYS A 45 -6.32 1.08 16.47
C LYS A 45 -4.91 1.28 15.91
N LYS A 46 -3.98 1.72 16.75
CA LYS A 46 -2.61 2.02 16.34
C LYS A 46 -1.83 0.78 15.88
N VAL A 47 -2.00 -0.34 16.59
CA VAL A 47 -1.34 -1.59 16.22
C VAL A 47 -1.94 -2.13 14.93
N PHE A 48 -3.27 -2.06 14.78
CA PHE A 48 -3.99 -2.48 13.59
C PHE A 48 -3.57 -1.67 12.36
N THR A 49 -3.65 -0.34 12.41
CA THR A 49 -3.27 0.52 11.29
C THR A 49 -1.81 0.34 10.90
N LYS A 50 -0.90 0.19 11.86
CA LYS A 50 0.52 -0.09 11.58
C LYS A 50 0.71 -1.42 10.84
N LYS A 51 0.03 -2.50 11.26
CA LYS A 51 0.11 -3.79 10.57
C LYS A 51 -0.41 -3.71 9.14
N ILE A 52 -1.57 -3.07 8.93
CA ILE A 52 -2.13 -2.87 7.59
C ILE A 52 -1.18 -2.03 6.74
N GLY A 53 -0.68 -0.91 7.26
CA GLY A 53 0.25 -0.05 6.55
C GLY A 53 1.55 -0.76 6.14
N ILE A 54 2.13 -1.60 7.01
CA ILE A 54 3.30 -2.41 6.66
C ILE A 54 2.96 -3.40 5.54
N GLY A 55 1.83 -4.09 5.63
CA GLY A 55 1.37 -5.00 4.57
C GLY A 55 1.21 -4.29 3.23
N THR A 56 0.53 -3.15 3.21
CA THR A 56 0.33 -2.33 2.00
C THR A 56 1.66 -1.79 1.45
N LEU A 57 2.59 -1.39 2.32
CA LEU A 57 3.92 -0.92 1.92
C LEU A 57 4.70 -2.02 1.19
N LEU A 58 4.71 -3.25 1.72
CA LEU A 58 5.40 -4.36 1.08
C LEU A 58 4.83 -4.68 -0.30
N VAL A 59 3.50 -4.67 -0.44
CA VAL A 59 2.83 -4.85 -1.74
C VAL A 59 3.19 -3.73 -2.71
N SER A 60 3.17 -2.47 -2.26
CA SER A 60 3.56 -1.30 -3.06
C SER A 60 5.00 -1.42 -3.57
N ILE A 61 5.94 -1.79 -2.70
CA ILE A 61 7.35 -2.01 -3.08
C ILE A 61 7.44 -3.12 -4.13
N GLY A 62 6.74 -4.25 -3.93
CA GLY A 62 6.74 -5.35 -4.90
C GLY A 62 6.27 -4.91 -6.28
N ILE A 63 5.17 -4.15 -6.35
CA ILE A 63 4.64 -3.60 -7.61
C ILE A 63 5.60 -2.61 -8.25
N LEU A 64 6.31 -1.79 -7.48
CA LEU A 64 7.28 -0.84 -8.03
C LEU A 64 8.60 -1.48 -8.48
N VAL A 65 8.99 -2.60 -7.87
CA VAL A 65 10.23 -3.32 -8.19
C VAL A 65 10.09 -4.17 -9.45
N MET A 66 8.93 -4.80 -9.67
CA MET A 66 8.67 -5.63 -10.85
C MET A 66 8.98 -4.94 -12.19
N PRO A 67 8.49 -3.71 -12.48
CA PRO A 67 8.81 -3.03 -13.73
C PRO A 67 10.29 -2.67 -13.86
N ILE A 68 10.97 -2.37 -12.75
CA ILE A 68 12.41 -2.08 -12.75
C ILE A 68 13.18 -3.34 -13.14
N ILE A 69 12.85 -4.50 -12.56
CA ILE A 69 13.44 -5.79 -12.91
C ILE A 69 13.20 -6.09 -14.39
N ASN A 70 11.98 -5.90 -14.88
CA ASN A 70 11.65 -6.14 -16.28
C ASN A 70 12.43 -5.22 -17.23
N LEU A 71 12.70 -3.97 -16.83
CA LEU A 71 13.44 -3.02 -17.65
C LEU A 71 14.94 -3.35 -17.75
N ILE A 72 15.53 -3.89 -16.69
CA ILE A 72 16.98 -4.21 -16.64
C ILE A 72 17.31 -5.66 -17.06
N SER A 73 16.31 -6.54 -17.12
CA SER A 73 16.48 -7.95 -17.50
C SER A 73 16.31 -8.20 -19.00
N HIS A 74 16.00 -7.15 -19.76
CA HIS A 74 15.92 -7.13 -21.22
C HIS A 74 17.20 -6.51 -21.80
#